data_AF-A0A813BU78-F1
#
_entry.id   AF-A0A813BU78-F1
#
_cell.length_a   1.000
_cell.length_b   1.000
_cell.length_c   1.000
_cell.angle_alpha   90.00
_cell.angle_beta   90.00
_cell.angle_gamma   90.00
#
_symmetry.space_group_name_H-M   'P 1'
#
loop_
_entity.id
_entity.type
_entity.pdbx_description
1 polymer ?
#
loop_
_entity_poly.entity_id
_entity_poly.type
_entity_poly.pdbx_seq_one_letter_code
_entity_poly.pdbx_strand_id
1 'polypeptide(L)'
;ACLPKPLCFSVRRSDTHSPEGTVSIEEAVVGPGGDSNINSPIVTMVASTAESAPMTFPLNASTNVTFAGERHLHAWLSHQFSGQSGCELSLVARARQFSSMLVLIGRVSSATSFDPKYAAIIQNKDELTIPLNLSTIPSPKEFKDAIESLSPEQQAFAKAFRAMQLESTLFGVLVVQIKPQLERVLNLADDSLTKEIKLTQDLMQLFIKYQIPSDLLSFDATSGEAELLNPTAAERLERVKGHVQAMHEMLAQAKQEEIQDREQEVLYDDPFANQPRGKGAALKHRARPQGGMKHAIQLQASPVLCAAESAMAPVPAPPCAAPVVVGSAPPPAPLPPQQQEPQQQQQQQQSVPQPTQKFVDETGSVGASSGTRDYTQVPVEMDQRFEKLDTDNSLRPTIINPGERWTKQSQKALLASPSTSQLSKAEQKTEREAAFDLLDALTKSGALPLTHASLHVVIAATHCFDKTVTETVIQNNVNPIAKVERSSLIMASTVHQKPVQDLIKDEQVQRVTDASPQLFLEDAS
;
A
#
# COMPACT_ATOMS: atom_id res chain seq x y z
N ALA A 1 13.12 25.91 12.48
CA ALA A 1 11.75 26.03 13.01
C ALA A 1 10.99 24.73 12.73
N CYS A 2 10.44 24.10 13.75
CA CYS A 2 9.67 22.85 13.66
C CYS A 2 8.20 23.12 13.29
N LEU A 3 7.98 23.89 12.22
CA LEU A 3 6.62 24.19 11.77
C LEU A 3 6.00 22.97 11.10
N PRO A 4 4.72 22.67 11.39
CA PRO A 4 4.00 21.63 10.66
C PRO A 4 3.99 21.92 9.16
N LYS A 5 4.14 20.87 8.35
CA LYS A 5 4.20 20.95 6.88
C LYS A 5 3.13 20.05 6.26
N PRO A 6 2.55 20.44 5.11
CA PRO A 6 1.71 19.54 4.34
C PRO A 6 2.46 18.24 4.01
N LEU A 7 1.83 17.08 4.21
CA LEU A 7 2.32 15.78 3.77
C LEU A 7 2.08 15.66 2.26
N CYS A 8 2.89 16.39 1.51
CA CYS A 8 2.97 16.35 0.07
C CYS A 8 4.44 16.55 -0.30
N PHE A 9 5.03 15.54 -0.90
CA PHE A 9 6.43 15.58 -1.28
C PHE A 9 6.58 15.27 -2.76
N SER A 10 7.55 15.95 -3.37
CA SER A 10 7.90 15.75 -4.76
C SER A 10 8.98 14.68 -4.86
N VAL A 11 8.74 13.67 -5.69
CA VAL A 11 9.70 12.60 -5.94
C VAL A 11 10.69 13.10 -6.97
N ARG A 12 11.95 13.30 -6.60
CA ARG A 12 13.01 13.81 -7.49
C ARG A 12 14.37 13.19 -7.17
N ARG A 13 15.23 13.09 -8.18
CA ARG A 13 16.58 12.51 -8.05
C ARG A 13 17.48 13.34 -7.14
N SER A 14 17.44 14.66 -7.32
CA SER A 14 18.12 15.65 -6.49
C SER A 14 17.37 16.98 -6.58
N ASP A 15 17.78 17.96 -5.77
CA ASP A 15 17.17 19.30 -5.75
C ASP A 15 17.28 20.07 -7.07
N THR A 16 18.23 19.72 -7.92
CA THR A 16 18.41 20.34 -9.25
C THR A 16 17.52 19.69 -10.32
N HIS A 17 16.97 18.50 -10.06
CA HIS A 17 16.16 17.77 -11.01
C HIS A 17 14.68 18.16 -10.92
N SER A 18 14.02 18.14 -12.08
CA SER A 18 12.56 18.24 -12.14
C SER A 18 11.93 17.03 -11.44
N PRO A 19 10.82 17.22 -10.70
CA PRO A 19 10.18 16.11 -10.00
C PRO A 19 9.52 15.14 -10.98
N GLU A 20 9.70 13.85 -10.72
CA GLU A 20 9.10 12.74 -11.45
C GLU A 20 7.63 12.52 -11.06
N GLY A 21 7.25 12.94 -9.87
CA GLY A 21 5.90 12.78 -9.36
C GLY A 21 5.71 13.47 -8.02
N THR A 22 4.53 13.28 -7.46
CA THR A 22 4.17 13.73 -6.11
C THR A 22 3.45 12.62 -5.38
N VAL A 23 3.72 12.50 -4.09
CA VAL A 23 2.96 11.63 -3.18
C VAL A 23 2.46 12.49 -2.02
N SER A 24 1.18 12.36 -1.72
CA SER A 24 0.49 13.10 -0.67
C SER A 24 -0.51 12.22 0.06
N ILE A 25 -0.78 12.51 1.34
CA ILE A 25 -2.02 12.05 1.98
C ILE A 25 -2.95 13.25 2.04
N GLU A 26 -4.12 13.09 1.45
CA GLU A 26 -5.10 14.16 1.27
C GLU A 26 -6.35 13.87 2.08
N GLU A 27 -6.89 14.90 2.71
CA GLU A 27 -8.16 14.88 3.40
C GLU A 27 -9.25 15.45 2.48
N ALA A 28 -10.39 14.76 2.42
CA ALA A 28 -11.56 15.26 1.72
C ALA A 28 -12.17 16.42 2.50
N VAL A 29 -12.06 17.64 1.97
CA VAL A 29 -12.68 18.82 2.56
C VAL A 29 -14.06 18.99 1.97
N VAL A 30 -15.09 18.80 2.79
CA VAL A 30 -16.47 19.15 2.41
C VAL A 30 -16.58 20.67 2.46
N GLY A 31 -16.54 21.31 1.29
CA GLY A 31 -16.75 22.75 1.20
C GLY A 31 -18.14 23.17 1.71
N PRO A 32 -18.31 24.39 2.23
CA PRO A 32 -19.63 24.94 2.57
C PRO A 32 -20.43 25.11 1.28
N GLY A 33 -21.23 24.10 0.92
CA GLY A 33 -21.99 24.06 -0.32
C GLY A 33 -22.09 22.69 -0.99
N GLY A 34 -21.34 21.67 -0.55
CA GLY A 34 -21.51 20.28 -1.02
C GLY A 34 -21.06 19.96 -2.46
N ASP A 35 -20.77 20.98 -3.27
CA ASP A 35 -20.60 20.81 -4.73
C ASP A 35 -19.13 20.70 -5.21
N SER A 36 -18.14 20.83 -4.32
CA SER A 36 -16.73 20.58 -4.68
C SER A 36 -15.90 20.07 -3.50
N ASN A 37 -15.59 18.77 -3.50
CA ASN A 37 -14.56 18.19 -2.64
C ASN A 37 -13.19 18.59 -3.21
N ILE A 38 -12.62 19.69 -2.74
CA ILE A 38 -11.21 20.00 -2.98
C ILE A 38 -10.43 19.24 -1.91
N ASN A 39 -9.85 18.12 -2.29
CA ASN A 39 -8.95 17.39 -1.40
C ASN A 39 -7.70 18.23 -1.15
N SER A 40 -7.26 18.30 0.10
CA SER A 40 -6.06 19.04 0.48
C SER A 40 -5.10 18.17 1.27
N PRO A 41 -3.77 18.29 1.07
CA PRO A 41 -2.81 17.50 1.83
C PRO A 41 -2.91 17.75 3.33
N ILE A 42 -2.89 16.69 4.13
CA ILE A 42 -2.90 16.80 5.59
C ILE A 42 -1.63 17.48 6.09
N VAL A 43 -1.74 18.21 7.20
CA VAL A 43 -0.57 18.87 7.81
C VAL A 43 0.02 17.97 8.89
N THR A 44 1.35 17.79 8.86
CA THR A 44 2.07 16.88 9.76
C THR A 44 3.28 17.57 10.38
N MET A 45 3.63 17.15 11.59
CA MET A 45 4.93 17.46 12.20
C MET A 45 5.94 16.46 11.65
N VAL A 46 7.02 16.94 11.03
CA VAL A 46 7.96 16.07 10.31
C VAL A 46 9.39 16.20 10.83
N ALA A 47 9.97 15.07 11.23
CA ALA A 47 11.40 14.93 11.43
C ALA A 47 12.00 14.17 10.23
N SER A 48 13.01 14.75 9.60
CA SER A 48 13.63 14.18 8.40
C SER A 48 15.10 13.89 8.64
N THR A 49 15.57 12.75 8.13
CA THR A 49 16.97 12.31 8.20
C THR A 49 17.44 11.98 6.79
N ALA A 50 18.42 12.73 6.27
CA ALA A 50 18.92 12.58 4.90
C ALA A 50 19.82 11.34 4.73
N GLU A 51 20.68 11.06 5.71
CA GLU A 51 21.57 9.91 5.71
C GLU A 51 21.15 8.93 6.81
N SER A 52 20.38 7.90 6.43
CA SER A 52 19.94 6.88 7.37
C SER A 52 20.59 5.53 7.06
N ALA A 53 20.88 4.75 8.11
CA ALA A 53 21.44 3.40 7.97
C ALA A 53 20.55 2.54 7.07
N PRO A 54 21.08 1.72 6.13
CA PRO A 54 20.27 0.98 5.17
C PRO A 54 19.17 0.13 5.83
N MET A 55 18.05 -0.02 5.14
CA MET A 55 16.97 -0.93 5.54
C MET A 55 16.83 -2.04 4.51
N THR A 56 16.27 -3.17 4.93
CA THR A 56 15.94 -4.28 4.04
C THR A 56 14.45 -4.59 4.04
N PHE A 57 13.98 -5.20 2.97
CA PHE A 57 12.66 -5.82 2.90
C PHE A 57 12.70 -7.10 2.07
N PRO A 58 11.82 -8.08 2.35
CA PRO A 58 11.77 -9.31 1.58
C PRO A 58 11.21 -9.06 0.18
N LEU A 59 11.93 -9.52 -0.83
CA LEU A 59 11.45 -9.55 -2.22
C LEU A 59 10.68 -10.85 -2.47
N ASN A 60 11.21 -11.96 -1.96
CA ASN A 60 10.57 -13.27 -1.93
C ASN A 60 11.01 -14.05 -0.68
N ALA A 61 10.76 -15.35 -0.63
CA ALA A 61 11.09 -16.17 0.54
C ALA A 61 12.61 -16.29 0.82
N SER A 62 13.47 -16.05 -0.15
CA SER A 62 14.92 -16.27 -0.05
C SER A 62 15.76 -15.00 -0.30
N THR A 63 15.23 -13.97 -0.95
CA THR A 63 15.97 -12.75 -1.29
C THR A 63 15.40 -11.52 -0.60
N ASN A 64 16.31 -10.66 -0.15
CA ASN A 64 16.01 -9.36 0.45
C ASN A 64 16.58 -8.26 -0.43
N VAL A 65 15.83 -7.17 -0.56
CA VAL A 65 16.31 -5.94 -1.19
C VAL A 65 16.79 -5.01 -0.10
N THR A 66 17.98 -4.44 -0.30
CA THR A 66 18.48 -3.36 0.56
C THR A 66 18.17 -2.02 -0.08
N PHE A 67 17.70 -1.07 0.70
CA PHE A 67 17.48 0.31 0.25
C PHE A 67 18.08 1.32 1.23
N ALA A 68 18.53 2.44 0.66
CA ALA A 68 19.03 3.59 1.38
C ALA A 68 18.40 4.87 0.79
N GLY A 69 18.40 5.92 1.59
CA GLY A 69 17.90 7.24 1.22
C GLY A 69 17.23 7.95 2.39
N GLU A 70 16.43 8.95 2.07
CA GLU A 70 15.83 9.84 3.07
C GLU A 70 14.75 9.11 3.88
N ARG A 71 14.65 9.47 5.17
CA ARG A 71 13.59 8.99 6.06
C ARG A 71 12.87 10.14 6.68
N HIS A 72 11.54 10.11 6.61
CA HIS A 72 10.67 11.13 7.17
C HIS A 72 9.71 10.48 8.16
N LEU A 73 9.76 10.92 9.41
CA LEU A 73 8.79 10.56 10.43
C LEU A 73 7.76 11.68 10.54
N HIS A 74 6.51 11.35 10.25
CA HIS A 74 5.38 12.25 10.27
C HIS A 74 4.46 11.92 11.46
N ALA A 75 4.16 12.92 12.27
CA ALA A 75 3.06 12.88 13.22
C ALA A 75 1.86 13.64 12.67
N TRP A 76 0.72 12.98 12.60
CA TRP A 76 -0.55 13.57 12.24
C TRP A 76 -1.53 13.48 13.42
N LEU A 77 -2.18 14.61 13.72
CA LEU A 77 -3.20 14.70 14.76
C LEU A 77 -4.56 14.99 14.10
N SER A 78 -5.47 14.04 14.18
CA SER A 78 -6.87 14.22 13.83
C SER A 78 -7.67 14.77 15.01
N HIS A 79 -8.81 15.38 14.74
CA HIS A 79 -9.71 15.92 15.76
C HIS A 79 -11.12 15.41 15.52
N GLN A 80 -11.79 14.95 16.57
CA GLN A 80 -13.15 14.44 16.47
C GLN A 80 -13.97 14.88 17.69
N PHE A 81 -15.04 15.64 17.46
CA PHE A 81 -16.03 15.91 18.50
C PHE A 81 -17.06 14.78 18.58
N SER A 82 -17.68 14.64 19.74
CA SER A 82 -18.77 13.70 19.95
C SER A 82 -19.87 13.88 18.90
N GLY A 83 -20.30 12.77 18.31
CA GLY A 83 -21.33 12.74 17.26
C GLY A 83 -20.86 13.14 15.86
N GLN A 84 -19.59 13.50 15.65
CA GLN A 84 -19.04 13.76 14.32
C GLN A 84 -18.44 12.50 13.68
N SER A 85 -18.66 12.34 12.38
CA SER A 85 -17.91 11.38 11.56
C SER A 85 -16.44 11.83 11.46
N GLY A 86 -15.53 10.87 11.45
CA GLY A 86 -14.10 11.15 11.27
C GLY A 86 -13.79 11.71 9.87
N CYS A 87 -12.55 12.14 9.68
CA CYS A 87 -12.05 12.60 8.39
C CYS A 87 -11.89 11.45 7.38
N GLU A 88 -12.15 11.73 6.10
CA GLU A 88 -11.85 10.82 5.01
C GLU A 88 -10.47 11.14 4.44
N LEU A 89 -9.55 10.19 4.53
CA LEU A 89 -8.20 10.32 4.01
C LEU A 89 -7.97 9.44 2.79
N SER A 90 -7.11 9.90 1.89
CA SER A 90 -6.61 9.12 0.76
C SER A 90 -5.12 9.36 0.55
N LEU A 91 -4.34 8.29 0.37
CA LEU A 91 -2.99 8.37 -0.15
C LEU A 91 -3.08 8.53 -1.67
N VAL A 92 -2.51 9.60 -2.19
CA VAL A 92 -2.53 9.92 -3.62
C VAL A 92 -1.11 10.00 -4.15
N ALA A 93 -0.83 9.21 -5.19
CA ALA A 93 0.44 9.19 -5.88
C ALA A 93 0.21 9.58 -7.35
N ARG A 94 0.89 10.63 -7.80
CA ARG A 94 0.75 11.18 -9.16
C ARG A 94 2.11 11.17 -9.84
N ALA A 95 2.23 10.50 -10.98
CA ALA A 95 3.41 10.61 -11.83
C ALA A 95 3.29 11.82 -12.77
N ARG A 96 4.41 12.40 -13.16
CA ARG A 96 4.48 13.33 -14.30
C ARG A 96 4.54 12.58 -15.62
N GLN A 97 4.49 13.33 -16.71
CA GLN A 97 4.66 12.77 -18.05
C GLN A 97 6.06 12.17 -18.21
N PHE A 98 6.14 10.97 -18.79
CA PHE A 98 7.41 10.26 -19.01
C PHE A 98 8.18 9.92 -17.73
N SER A 99 7.53 9.96 -16.58
CA SER A 99 8.10 9.61 -15.29
C SER A 99 7.54 8.29 -14.82
N SER A 100 8.30 7.58 -13.99
CA SER A 100 7.90 6.30 -13.42
C SER A 100 8.48 6.16 -12.01
N MET A 101 7.62 5.75 -11.08
CA MET A 101 8.01 5.49 -9.70
C MET A 101 7.26 4.28 -9.15
N LEU A 102 7.88 3.62 -8.19
CA LEU A 102 7.28 2.57 -7.38
C LEU A 102 6.84 3.15 -6.05
N VAL A 103 5.62 2.84 -5.63
CA VAL A 103 5.12 3.15 -4.29
C VAL A 103 4.80 1.84 -3.59
N LEU A 104 5.51 1.57 -2.49
CA LEU A 104 5.26 0.44 -1.60
C LEU A 104 4.63 0.94 -0.31
N ILE A 105 3.61 0.24 0.16
CA ILE A 105 2.91 0.55 1.41
C ILE A 105 3.06 -0.65 2.34
N GLY A 106 3.47 -0.37 3.56
CA GLY A 106 3.88 -1.41 4.50
C GLY A 106 4.00 -0.90 5.91
N ARG A 107 4.76 -1.64 6.72
CA ARG A 107 5.04 -1.30 8.12
C ARG A 107 6.54 -1.40 8.40
N VAL A 108 7.00 -0.66 9.38
CA VAL A 108 8.37 -0.79 9.88
C VAL A 108 8.35 -1.87 10.97
N SER A 109 9.05 -2.99 10.73
CA SER A 109 9.07 -4.15 11.64
C SER A 109 10.29 -4.19 12.55
N SER A 110 11.37 -3.49 12.20
CA SER A 110 12.53 -3.29 13.06
C SER A 110 13.29 -2.01 12.67
N ALA A 111 14.31 -1.65 13.44
CA ALA A 111 15.21 -0.54 13.13
C ALA A 111 15.83 -0.62 11.72
N THR A 112 15.92 -1.81 11.13
CA THR A 112 16.56 -2.07 9.84
C THR A 112 15.67 -2.84 8.86
N SER A 113 14.38 -3.04 9.16
CA SER A 113 13.48 -3.86 8.34
C SER A 113 12.16 -3.15 8.05
N PHE A 114 11.75 -3.22 6.78
CA PHE A 114 10.46 -2.76 6.28
C PHE A 114 9.68 -3.94 5.71
N ASP A 115 8.39 -4.04 6.01
CA ASP A 115 7.49 -5.08 5.53
C ASP A 115 6.46 -4.52 4.55
N PRO A 116 6.74 -4.55 3.23
CA PRO A 116 5.82 -4.08 2.20
C PRO A 116 4.65 -5.05 2.01
N LYS A 117 3.43 -4.55 2.28
CA LYS A 117 2.19 -5.32 2.09
C LYS A 117 1.56 -5.07 0.72
N TYR A 118 1.72 -3.87 0.19
CA TYR A 118 1.15 -3.44 -1.07
C TYR A 118 2.23 -2.74 -1.90
N ALA A 119 2.14 -2.85 -3.22
CA ALA A 119 3.02 -2.13 -4.13
C ALA A 119 2.27 -1.77 -5.41
N ALA A 120 2.62 -0.63 -5.99
CA ALA A 120 2.06 -0.19 -7.25
C ALA A 120 3.08 0.58 -8.10
N ILE A 121 2.96 0.43 -9.42
CA ILE A 121 3.75 1.17 -10.39
C ILE A 121 2.91 2.35 -10.88
N ILE A 122 3.42 3.57 -10.71
CA ILE A 122 2.79 4.80 -11.19
C ILE A 122 3.67 5.41 -12.28
N GLN A 123 3.15 5.57 -13.48
CA GLN A 123 3.91 6.06 -14.63
C GLN A 123 3.10 6.97 -15.55
N ASN A 124 3.76 7.82 -16.33
CA ASN A 124 3.14 8.55 -17.46
C ASN A 124 1.80 9.26 -17.14
N LYS A 125 1.81 10.21 -16.21
CA LYS A 125 0.58 10.90 -15.74
C LYS A 125 -0.45 10.01 -15.06
N ASP A 126 -0.08 8.78 -14.68
CA ASP A 126 -0.93 7.97 -13.81
C ASP A 126 -1.18 8.69 -12.48
N GLU A 127 -2.41 8.56 -11.98
CA GLU A 127 -2.81 8.95 -10.64
C GLU A 127 -3.40 7.73 -9.93
N LEU A 128 -2.82 7.38 -8.78
CA LEU A 128 -3.28 6.30 -7.93
C LEU A 128 -3.81 6.88 -6.63
N THR A 129 -5.07 6.60 -6.32
CA THR A 129 -5.78 7.06 -5.12
C THR A 129 -6.17 5.85 -4.28
N ILE A 130 -5.66 5.80 -3.06
CA ILE A 130 -5.87 4.71 -2.09
C ILE A 130 -6.60 5.30 -0.88
N PRO A 131 -7.88 4.98 -0.66
CA PRO A 131 -8.59 5.37 0.55
C PRO A 131 -7.89 4.85 1.79
N LEU A 132 -7.87 5.61 2.88
CA LEU A 132 -7.25 5.21 4.15
C LEU A 132 -8.32 5.09 5.24
N ASN A 133 -8.49 3.88 5.76
CA ASN A 133 -9.37 3.57 6.86
C ASN A 133 -8.67 3.84 8.19
N LEU A 134 -9.31 4.60 9.07
CA LEU A 134 -8.78 4.98 10.38
C LEU A 134 -9.48 4.18 11.48
N SER A 135 -8.71 3.58 12.39
CA SER A 135 -9.24 2.92 13.58
C SER A 135 -8.49 3.36 14.82
N THR A 136 -9.21 3.90 15.80
CA THR A 136 -8.65 4.40 17.06
C THR A 136 -8.43 3.27 18.05
N ILE A 137 -7.35 3.39 18.82
CA ILE A 137 -7.03 2.54 19.98
C ILE A 137 -7.45 3.32 21.24
N PRO A 138 -7.98 2.65 22.28
CA PRO A 138 -8.25 3.31 23.55
C PRO A 138 -7.02 4.05 24.10
N SER A 139 -7.25 5.17 24.77
CA SER A 139 -6.18 5.92 25.41
C SER A 139 -5.51 5.09 26.53
N PRO A 140 -4.26 5.40 26.92
CA PRO A 140 -3.53 4.59 27.89
C PRO A 140 -4.25 4.44 29.23
N LYS A 141 -4.85 5.52 29.74
CA LYS A 141 -5.54 5.50 31.03
C LYS A 141 -6.82 4.67 30.97
N GLU A 142 -7.64 4.88 29.95
CA GLU A 142 -8.84 4.05 29.73
C GLU A 142 -8.52 2.57 29.61
N PHE A 143 -7.42 2.24 28.91
CA PHE A 143 -6.99 0.86 28.78
C PHE A 143 -6.55 0.28 30.12
N LYS A 144 -5.78 1.04 30.92
CA LYS A 144 -5.32 0.63 32.24
C LYS A 144 -6.49 0.38 33.20
N ASP A 145 -7.44 1.30 33.23
CA ASP A 145 -8.65 1.20 34.05
C ASP A 145 -9.50 -0.01 33.63
N ALA A 146 -9.61 -0.26 32.32
CA ALA A 146 -10.37 -1.39 31.78
C ALA A 146 -9.77 -2.77 32.14
N ILE A 147 -8.44 -2.86 32.27
CA ILE A 147 -7.77 -4.14 32.59
C ILE A 147 -7.56 -4.38 34.09
N GLU A 148 -7.71 -3.37 34.94
CA GLU A 148 -7.43 -3.46 36.38
C GLU A 148 -8.26 -4.55 37.08
N SER A 149 -9.50 -4.75 36.63
CA SER A 149 -10.42 -5.76 37.18
C SER A 149 -10.19 -7.19 36.66
N LEU A 150 -9.30 -7.37 35.67
CA LEU A 150 -9.04 -8.67 35.03
C LEU A 150 -8.01 -9.49 35.82
N SER A 151 -8.00 -10.81 35.60
CA SER A 151 -6.98 -11.69 36.18
C SER A 151 -5.56 -11.37 35.63
N PRO A 152 -4.47 -11.72 36.34
CA PRO A 152 -3.10 -11.45 35.87
C PRO A 152 -2.80 -11.99 34.47
N GLU A 153 -3.31 -13.18 34.12
CA GLU A 153 -3.15 -13.79 32.79
C GLU A 153 -3.89 -13.00 31.71
N GLN A 154 -5.12 -12.56 32.00
CA GLN A 154 -5.91 -11.73 31.10
C GLN A 154 -5.28 -10.34 30.90
N GLN A 155 -4.73 -9.76 31.97
CA GLN A 155 -3.98 -8.49 31.89
C GLN A 155 -2.73 -8.64 31.01
N ALA A 156 -1.98 -9.74 31.17
CA ALA A 156 -0.81 -10.02 30.33
C ALA A 156 -1.20 -10.12 28.86
N PHE A 157 -2.28 -10.86 28.56
CA PHE A 157 -2.83 -10.94 27.20
C PHE A 157 -3.27 -9.59 26.66
N ALA A 158 -4.04 -8.81 27.43
CA ALA A 158 -4.51 -7.49 27.00
C ALA A 158 -3.34 -6.54 26.72
N LYS A 159 -2.32 -6.50 27.58
CA LYS A 159 -1.12 -5.68 27.39
C LYS A 159 -0.35 -6.09 26.12
N ALA A 160 -0.21 -7.39 25.87
CA ALA A 160 0.40 -7.89 24.64
C ALA A 160 -0.41 -7.51 23.39
N PHE A 161 -1.74 -7.60 23.47
CA PHE A 161 -2.63 -7.20 22.38
C PHE A 161 -2.56 -5.70 22.10
N ARG A 162 -2.52 -4.85 23.13
CA ARG A 162 -2.29 -3.40 22.96
C ARG A 162 -0.95 -3.13 22.30
N ALA A 163 0.13 -3.79 22.73
CA ALA A 163 1.44 -3.62 22.12
C ALA A 163 1.42 -3.95 20.62
N MET A 164 0.75 -5.04 20.23
CA MET A 164 0.55 -5.41 18.82
C MET A 164 -0.30 -4.38 18.05
N GLN A 165 -1.31 -3.78 18.68
CA GLN A 165 -2.09 -2.70 18.07
C GLN A 165 -1.25 -1.42 17.89
N LEU A 166 -0.41 -1.07 18.86
CA LEU A 166 0.49 0.09 18.77
C LEU A 166 1.53 -0.09 17.66
N GLU A 167 2.10 -1.29 17.50
CA GLU A 167 2.99 -1.61 16.37
C GLU A 167 2.29 -1.38 15.02
N SER A 168 0.99 -1.68 14.95
CA SER A 168 0.18 -1.47 13.74
C SER A 168 -0.06 0.02 13.40
N THR A 169 0.29 0.96 14.28
CA THR A 169 0.17 2.42 14.01
C THR A 169 1.29 2.97 13.12
N LEU A 170 2.37 2.22 12.90
CA LEU A 170 3.48 2.60 12.03
C LEU A 170 3.12 2.37 10.56
N PHE A 171 2.44 3.35 9.96
CA PHE A 171 2.09 3.32 8.55
C PHE A 171 3.27 3.78 7.70
N GLY A 172 3.85 2.89 6.90
CA GLY A 172 5.02 3.19 6.07
C GLY A 172 4.67 3.31 4.58
N VAL A 173 5.19 4.34 3.93
CA VAL A 173 5.14 4.56 2.48
C VAL A 173 6.57 4.70 1.97
N LEU A 174 7.03 3.71 1.23
CA LEU A 174 8.34 3.70 0.58
C LEU A 174 8.18 4.05 -0.90
N VAL A 175 8.87 5.09 -1.35
CA VAL A 175 8.87 5.52 -2.75
C VAL A 175 10.23 5.26 -3.36
N VAL A 176 10.27 4.56 -4.50
CA VAL A 176 11.50 4.21 -5.22
C VAL A 176 11.45 4.81 -6.62
N GLN A 177 12.50 5.54 -6.99
CA GLN A 177 12.65 6.12 -8.32
C GLN A 177 13.15 5.06 -9.30
N ILE A 178 12.42 4.84 -10.40
CA ILE A 178 12.75 3.75 -11.33
C ILE A 178 13.91 4.14 -12.24
N LYS A 179 13.93 5.36 -12.82
CA LYS A 179 14.94 5.75 -13.82
C LYS A 179 16.38 5.69 -13.30
N PRO A 180 16.74 6.30 -12.16
CA PRO A 180 18.10 6.20 -11.65
C PRO A 180 18.51 4.75 -11.37
N GLN A 181 17.57 3.90 -10.94
CA GLN A 181 17.85 2.50 -10.70
C GLN A 181 18.04 1.71 -12.00
N LEU A 182 17.27 2.01 -13.05
CA LEU A 182 17.48 1.44 -14.39
C LEU A 182 18.87 1.77 -14.94
N GLU A 183 19.31 3.03 -14.81
CA GLU A 183 20.65 3.46 -15.25
C GLU A 183 21.74 2.62 -14.57
N ARG A 184 21.61 2.41 -13.26
CA ARG A 184 22.58 1.62 -12.47
C ARG A 184 22.58 0.14 -12.84
N VAL A 185 21.41 -0.47 -13.01
CA VAL A 185 21.29 -1.89 -13.37
C VAL A 185 21.87 -2.17 -14.75
N LEU A 186 21.71 -1.24 -15.68
CA LEU A 186 22.19 -1.34 -17.06
C LEU A 186 23.64 -0.88 -17.24
N ASN A 187 24.34 -0.50 -16.16
CA ASN A 187 25.70 0.06 -16.17
C ASN A 187 25.85 1.35 -17.01
N LEU A 188 24.78 2.14 -17.09
CA LEU A 188 24.76 3.44 -17.77
C LEU A 188 25.24 4.55 -16.83
N ALA A 189 25.68 5.67 -17.42
CA ALA A 189 25.99 6.86 -16.64
C ALA A 189 24.70 7.54 -16.16
N ASP A 190 24.80 8.32 -15.09
CA ASP A 190 23.71 9.14 -14.59
C ASP A 190 23.13 10.05 -15.68
N ASP A 191 21.80 10.12 -15.74
CA ASP A 191 20.99 10.93 -16.67
C ASP A 191 21.02 10.47 -18.13
N SER A 192 21.60 9.30 -18.41
CA SER A 192 21.62 8.69 -19.75
C SER A 192 20.21 8.42 -20.28
N LEU A 193 19.25 8.09 -19.41
CA LEU A 193 17.87 7.77 -19.81
C LEU A 193 16.94 8.98 -19.81
N THR A 194 17.38 10.14 -19.30
CA THR A 194 16.54 11.34 -19.17
C THR A 194 15.99 11.84 -20.51
N LYS A 195 16.75 11.70 -21.59
CA LYS A 195 16.34 12.08 -22.96
C LYS A 195 15.76 10.92 -23.78
N GLU A 196 15.82 9.70 -23.26
CA GLU A 196 15.53 8.46 -23.99
C GLU A 196 14.18 7.88 -23.58
N ILE A 197 13.11 8.61 -23.92
CA ILE A 197 11.74 8.28 -23.52
C ILE A 197 11.31 6.92 -24.06
N LYS A 198 11.51 6.68 -25.37
CA LYS A 198 11.11 5.43 -26.02
C LYS A 198 11.85 4.24 -25.41
N LEU A 199 13.17 4.35 -25.26
CA LEU A 199 13.99 3.29 -24.65
C LEU A 199 13.51 2.96 -23.23
N THR A 200 13.19 3.97 -22.42
CA THR A 200 12.68 3.75 -21.06
C THR A 200 11.35 3.00 -21.07
N GLN A 201 10.44 3.33 -21.99
CA GLN A 201 9.16 2.63 -22.13
C GLN A 201 9.33 1.18 -22.60
N ASP A 202 10.23 0.96 -23.57
CA ASP A 202 10.56 -0.37 -24.09
C ASP A 202 11.17 -1.24 -22.98
N LEU A 203 12.14 -0.71 -22.22
CA LEU A 203 12.73 -1.39 -21.06
C LEU A 203 11.68 -1.78 -20.01
N MET A 204 10.80 -0.85 -19.64
CA MET A 204 9.72 -1.12 -18.68
C MET A 204 8.78 -2.22 -19.19
N GLN A 205 8.48 -2.24 -20.49
CA GLN A 205 7.67 -3.28 -21.09
C GLN A 205 8.38 -4.64 -21.06
N LEU A 206 9.68 -4.70 -21.36
CA LEU A 206 10.48 -5.92 -21.31
C LEU A 206 10.53 -6.52 -19.89
N PHE A 207 10.72 -5.68 -18.87
CA PHE A 207 10.77 -6.15 -17.48
C PHE A 207 9.42 -6.59 -16.94
N ILE A 208 8.35 -5.81 -17.17
CA ILE A 208 7.04 -6.10 -16.57
C ILE A 208 6.28 -7.17 -17.35
N LYS A 209 6.22 -7.05 -18.69
CA LYS A 209 5.35 -7.89 -19.51
C LYS A 209 6.01 -9.20 -19.95
N TYR A 210 7.31 -9.15 -20.24
CA TYR A 210 8.04 -10.29 -20.78
C TYR A 210 9.04 -10.89 -19.77
N GLN A 211 9.16 -10.30 -18.57
CA GLN A 211 10.00 -10.78 -17.47
C GLN A 211 11.45 -11.09 -17.91
N ILE A 212 12.01 -10.24 -18.77
CA ILE A 212 13.38 -10.43 -19.27
C ILE A 212 14.39 -10.01 -18.20
N PRO A 213 15.32 -10.88 -17.78
CA PRO A 213 16.35 -10.50 -16.81
C PRO A 213 17.18 -9.31 -17.27
N SER A 214 17.54 -8.43 -16.34
CA SER A 214 18.27 -7.20 -16.66
C SER A 214 19.69 -7.44 -17.14
N ASP A 215 20.29 -8.59 -16.82
CA ASP A 215 21.64 -8.95 -17.28
C ASP A 215 21.74 -9.07 -18.80
N LEU A 216 20.69 -9.55 -19.47
CA LEU A 216 20.64 -9.68 -20.94
C LEU A 216 20.61 -8.32 -21.65
N LEU A 217 20.12 -7.28 -20.97
CA LEU A 217 19.98 -5.94 -21.52
C LEU A 217 21.12 -5.01 -21.07
N SER A 218 21.81 -5.36 -19.98
CA SER A 218 22.86 -4.53 -19.40
C SER A 218 24.06 -4.37 -20.33
N PHE A 219 24.74 -3.23 -20.21
CA PHE A 219 26.01 -3.04 -20.87
C PHE A 219 27.09 -3.85 -20.13
N ASP A 220 27.81 -4.68 -20.88
CA ASP A 220 29.00 -5.36 -20.42
C ASP A 220 30.17 -5.04 -21.36
N ALA A 221 31.27 -4.60 -20.76
CA ALA A 221 32.48 -4.20 -21.48
C ALA A 221 33.25 -5.41 -22.05
N THR A 222 32.94 -6.63 -21.61
CA THR A 222 33.68 -7.86 -21.95
C THR A 222 33.02 -8.71 -23.02
N SER A 223 31.74 -8.49 -23.36
CA SER A 223 30.95 -9.34 -24.26
C SER A 223 30.83 -8.81 -25.70
N GLY A 224 31.81 -8.05 -26.18
CA GLY A 224 31.88 -7.53 -27.56
C GLY A 224 33.09 -8.03 -28.35
N GLU A 225 33.00 -8.03 -29.69
CA GLU A 225 34.11 -8.37 -30.62
C GLU A 225 35.32 -7.41 -30.51
N ALA A 226 35.14 -6.25 -29.86
CA ALA A 226 36.20 -5.32 -29.52
C ALA A 226 36.11 -4.98 -28.03
N GLU A 227 37.16 -5.34 -27.28
CA GLU A 227 37.36 -4.91 -25.90
C GLU A 227 37.50 -3.37 -25.89
N LEU A 228 36.39 -2.67 -25.64
CA LEU A 228 36.40 -1.21 -25.59
C LEU A 228 37.07 -0.77 -24.28
N LEU A 229 38.31 -0.29 -24.39
CA LEU A 229 39.01 0.37 -23.29
C LEU A 229 38.32 1.71 -23.00
N ASN A 230 37.62 1.80 -21.87
CA ASN A 230 36.90 2.99 -21.40
C ASN A 230 35.80 3.52 -22.35
N PRO A 231 34.68 2.78 -22.52
CA PRO A 231 33.57 3.22 -23.36
C PRO A 231 32.92 4.49 -22.79
N THR A 232 32.67 5.45 -23.66
CA THR A 232 31.95 6.70 -23.38
C THR A 232 30.48 6.41 -23.02
N ALA A 233 29.82 7.35 -22.33
CA ALA A 233 28.41 7.19 -21.95
C ALA A 233 27.49 6.97 -23.16
N ALA A 234 27.80 7.59 -24.31
CA ALA A 234 27.04 7.43 -25.54
C ALA A 234 27.16 6.02 -26.13
N GLU A 235 28.37 5.46 -26.16
CA GLU A 235 28.62 4.10 -26.66
C GLU A 235 27.92 3.04 -25.81
N ARG A 236 27.93 3.20 -24.48
CA ARG A 236 27.19 2.30 -23.57
C ARG A 236 25.69 2.33 -23.86
N LEU A 237 25.14 3.53 -24.05
CA LEU A 237 23.73 3.71 -24.36
C LEU A 237 23.35 3.10 -25.71
N GLU A 238 24.18 3.28 -26.74
CA GLU A 238 23.96 2.70 -28.07
C GLU A 238 23.97 1.17 -28.03
N ARG A 239 24.87 0.58 -27.25
CA ARG A 239 24.90 -0.88 -27.05
C ARG A 239 23.64 -1.41 -26.38
N VAL A 240 23.17 -0.75 -25.33
CA VAL A 240 21.90 -1.11 -24.66
C VAL A 240 20.71 -0.96 -25.61
N LYS A 241 20.67 0.11 -26.44
CA LYS A 241 19.65 0.25 -27.49
C LYS A 241 19.66 -0.92 -28.47
N GLY A 242 20.85 -1.35 -28.89
CA GLY A 242 21.02 -2.52 -29.76
C GLY A 242 20.49 -3.81 -29.13
N HIS A 243 20.78 -4.05 -27.85
CA HIS A 243 20.26 -5.22 -27.12
C HIS A 243 18.73 -5.19 -27.03
N VAL A 244 18.15 -4.04 -26.66
CA VAL A 244 16.69 -3.86 -26.57
C VAL A 244 16.03 -4.07 -27.94
N GLN A 245 16.61 -3.53 -29.01
CA GLN A 245 16.10 -3.71 -30.37
C GLN A 245 16.12 -5.17 -30.79
N ALA A 246 17.23 -5.89 -30.58
CA ALA A 246 17.33 -7.30 -30.92
C ALA A 246 16.28 -8.15 -30.17
N MET A 247 16.03 -7.84 -28.89
CA MET A 247 14.99 -8.53 -28.12
C MET A 247 13.58 -8.24 -28.66
N HIS A 248 13.29 -7.00 -29.06
CA HIS A 248 12.01 -6.67 -29.68
C HIS A 248 11.81 -7.35 -31.03
N GLU A 249 12.86 -7.45 -31.85
CA GLU A 249 12.82 -8.16 -33.13
C GLU A 249 12.55 -9.66 -32.92
N MET A 250 13.25 -10.29 -31.97
CA MET A 250 13.01 -11.68 -31.60
C MET A 250 11.57 -11.91 -31.09
N LEU A 251 11.05 -11.02 -30.23
CA LEU A 251 9.67 -11.10 -29.74
C LEU A 251 8.63 -10.87 -30.84
N ALA A 252 8.93 -10.01 -31.81
CA ALA A 252 8.05 -9.77 -32.95
C ALA A 252 7.99 -10.99 -33.87
N GLN A 253 9.14 -11.63 -34.12
CA GLN A 253 9.21 -12.87 -34.89
C GLN A 253 8.42 -13.99 -34.21
N ALA A 254 8.64 -14.23 -32.91
CA ALA A 254 7.95 -15.29 -32.17
C ALA A 254 6.42 -15.11 -32.17
N LYS A 255 5.93 -13.87 -32.02
CA LYS A 255 4.49 -13.59 -32.13
C LYS A 255 3.95 -13.79 -33.53
N GLN A 256 4.74 -13.45 -34.55
CA GLN A 256 4.33 -13.62 -35.93
C GLN A 256 4.22 -15.11 -36.29
N GLU A 257 5.14 -15.94 -35.78
CA GLU A 257 5.08 -17.40 -35.88
C GLU A 257 3.86 -17.96 -35.14
N GLU A 258 3.59 -17.52 -33.91
CA GLU A 258 2.41 -17.93 -33.14
C GLU A 258 1.08 -17.60 -33.85
N ILE A 259 0.99 -16.42 -34.48
CA ILE A 259 -0.19 -16.03 -35.27
C ILE A 259 -0.31 -16.92 -36.50
N GLN A 260 0.79 -17.18 -37.22
CA GLN A 260 0.79 -18.02 -38.42
C GLN A 260 0.38 -19.46 -38.11
N ASP A 261 0.89 -20.04 -37.03
CA ASP A 261 0.52 -21.38 -36.60
C ASP A 261 -0.97 -21.46 -36.28
N ARG A 262 -1.50 -20.45 -35.57
CA ARG A 262 -2.94 -20.38 -35.26
C ARG A 262 -3.81 -20.18 -36.51
N GLU A 263 -3.34 -19.41 -37.49
CA GLU A 263 -4.00 -19.26 -38.79
C GLU A 263 -3.99 -20.58 -39.58
N GLN A 264 -2.88 -21.33 -39.55
CA GLN A 264 -2.79 -22.65 -40.19
C GLN A 264 -3.68 -23.69 -39.52
N GLU A 265 -3.78 -23.69 -38.19
CA GLU A 265 -4.72 -24.56 -37.46
C GLU A 265 -6.17 -24.26 -37.86
N VAL A 266 -6.57 -22.99 -37.90
CA VAL A 266 -7.91 -22.58 -38.33
C VAL A 266 -8.18 -22.98 -39.79
N LEU A 267 -7.18 -22.85 -40.66
CA LEU A 267 -7.29 -23.25 -42.06
C LEU A 267 -7.41 -24.77 -42.24
N TYR A 268 -6.75 -25.56 -41.37
CA TYR A 268 -6.84 -27.02 -41.38
C TYR A 268 -8.20 -27.52 -40.85
N ASP A 269 -8.73 -26.88 -39.81
CA ASP A 269 -10.01 -27.24 -39.20
C ASP A 269 -11.24 -26.80 -40.00
N ASP A 270 -11.18 -25.66 -40.72
CA ASP A 270 -12.22 -25.21 -41.64
C ASP A 270 -11.64 -24.63 -42.94
N PRO A 271 -11.33 -25.49 -43.94
CA PRO A 271 -10.74 -25.08 -45.21
C PRO A 271 -11.63 -24.16 -46.07
N PHE A 272 -12.88 -23.89 -45.66
CA PHE A 272 -13.80 -22.98 -46.34
C PHE A 272 -14.14 -21.70 -45.55
N ALA A 273 -13.55 -21.49 -44.37
CA ALA A 273 -13.83 -20.32 -43.51
C ALA A 273 -13.58 -18.97 -44.21
N ASN A 274 -12.64 -18.93 -45.18
CA ASN A 274 -12.26 -17.70 -45.88
C ASN A 274 -12.92 -17.51 -47.26
N GLN A 275 -13.94 -18.31 -47.62
CA GLN A 275 -14.69 -18.06 -48.86
C GLN A 275 -15.70 -16.92 -48.68
N PRO A 276 -15.64 -15.84 -49.50
CA PRO A 276 -16.69 -14.83 -49.48
C PRO A 276 -18.00 -15.49 -49.90
N ARG A 277 -18.98 -15.54 -48.98
CA ARG A 277 -20.34 -16.03 -49.29
C ARG A 277 -20.94 -15.18 -50.40
N GLY A 278 -20.84 -15.70 -51.62
CA GLY A 278 -21.43 -15.11 -52.82
C GLY A 278 -22.94 -14.99 -52.68
N LYS A 279 -23.47 -13.81 -53.06
CA LYS A 279 -24.90 -13.53 -53.13
C LYS A 279 -25.58 -14.44 -54.16
N GLY A 280 -26.60 -15.18 -53.71
CA GLY A 280 -27.78 -15.54 -54.51
C GLY A 280 -27.85 -16.97 -55.05
N ALA A 281 -28.86 -17.73 -54.60
CA ALA A 281 -30.02 -18.15 -55.41
C ALA A 281 -30.76 -19.31 -54.73
N ALA A 282 -32.05 -19.12 -54.52
CA ALA A 282 -32.98 -20.12 -54.02
C ALA A 282 -33.23 -21.24 -55.05
N LEU A 283 -33.42 -22.47 -54.59
CA LEU A 283 -34.26 -23.46 -55.28
C LEU A 283 -34.82 -24.53 -54.31
N LYS A 284 -36.06 -24.90 -54.61
CA LYS A 284 -37.08 -25.50 -53.75
C LYS A 284 -37.21 -27.02 -53.93
N HIS A 285 -37.67 -27.69 -52.86
CA HIS A 285 -38.46 -28.95 -52.79
C HIS A 285 -37.78 -30.23 -53.37
N ARG A 286 -37.98 -31.46 -52.85
CA ARG A 286 -39.24 -32.11 -52.46
C ARG A 286 -38.98 -33.50 -51.82
N ALA A 287 -39.75 -33.83 -50.78
CA ALA A 287 -40.30 -35.12 -50.30
C ALA A 287 -39.57 -36.51 -50.43
N ARG A 288 -39.48 -37.17 -49.26
CA ARG A 288 -39.44 -38.61 -48.84
C ARG A 288 -40.31 -39.62 -49.66
N PRO A 289 -40.25 -40.99 -49.48
CA PRO A 289 -39.96 -41.78 -48.24
C PRO A 289 -39.28 -43.20 -48.36
N GLN A 290 -39.09 -43.86 -47.18
CA GLN A 290 -38.95 -45.32 -46.86
C GLN A 290 -37.72 -46.12 -47.37
N GLY A 291 -37.03 -46.99 -46.60
CA GLY A 291 -37.18 -47.52 -45.25
C GLY A 291 -36.07 -48.57 -44.91
N GLY A 292 -35.97 -48.97 -43.63
CA GLY A 292 -35.19 -50.14 -43.12
C GLY A 292 -33.96 -49.78 -42.24
N MET A 293 -34.05 -49.75 -40.90
CA MET A 293 -33.71 -50.85 -39.94
C MET A 293 -32.20 -51.26 -40.01
N LYS A 294 -31.33 -51.23 -38.98
CA LYS A 294 -31.43 -51.26 -37.49
C LYS A 294 -30.12 -50.73 -36.83
N HIS A 295 -30.26 -50.21 -35.60
CA HIS A 295 -29.39 -50.26 -34.38
C HIS A 295 -27.86 -50.48 -34.53
N ALA A 296 -26.94 -49.90 -33.76
CA ALA A 296 -26.85 -49.02 -32.58
C ALA A 296 -25.37 -48.52 -32.57
N ILE A 297 -24.94 -47.39 -32.03
CA ILE A 297 -24.82 -47.01 -30.61
C ILE A 297 -24.57 -45.49 -30.58
N GLN A 298 -25.02 -44.91 -29.49
CA GLN A 298 -25.34 -43.53 -29.13
C GLN A 298 -24.34 -43.18 -27.97
N LEU A 299 -23.63 -42.04 -27.83
CA LEU A 299 -24.00 -40.62 -27.72
C LEU A 299 -22.79 -39.66 -27.77
N GLN A 300 -23.01 -38.51 -28.45
CA GLN A 300 -22.80 -37.08 -28.06
C GLN A 300 -21.42 -36.58 -27.57
N ALA A 301 -20.78 -35.49 -28.06
CA ALA A 301 -21.08 -34.36 -28.97
C ALA A 301 -22.32 -33.49 -28.62
N SER A 302 -22.32 -32.16 -28.46
CA SER A 302 -21.32 -31.07 -28.40
C SER A 302 -22.05 -29.82 -27.78
N PRO A 303 -21.77 -28.52 -28.07
CA PRO A 303 -21.78 -27.44 -27.08
C PRO A 303 -22.99 -26.48 -27.22
N VAL A 304 -23.08 -25.49 -26.33
CA VAL A 304 -24.17 -24.51 -26.24
C VAL A 304 -23.81 -23.18 -26.93
N LEU A 305 -24.75 -22.63 -27.71
CA LEU A 305 -24.72 -21.30 -28.33
C LEU A 305 -25.40 -20.23 -27.45
N CYS A 306 -24.95 -18.98 -27.61
CA CYS A 306 -25.61 -17.75 -27.15
C CYS A 306 -26.81 -17.34 -28.04
N ALA A 307 -27.81 -16.65 -27.45
CA ALA A 307 -28.37 -15.35 -27.91
C ALA A 307 -29.67 -14.94 -27.17
N ALA A 308 -29.75 -13.63 -26.84
CA ALA A 308 -30.90 -12.69 -26.76
C ALA A 308 -32.20 -13.11 -25.99
N GLU A 309 -33.04 -12.25 -25.38
CA GLU A 309 -33.44 -10.86 -25.64
C GLU A 309 -34.28 -10.34 -24.42
N SER A 310 -34.26 -9.02 -24.18
CA SER A 310 -35.30 -8.10 -23.64
C SER A 310 -36.30 -8.43 -22.47
N ALA A 311 -36.31 -7.45 -21.53
CA ALA A 311 -37.46 -6.67 -21.03
C ALA A 311 -38.27 -7.05 -19.75
N MET A 312 -38.54 -5.98 -18.98
CA MET A 312 -39.59 -5.68 -17.99
C MET A 312 -39.46 -6.10 -16.51
N ALA A 313 -39.86 -5.15 -15.65
CA ALA A 313 -39.76 -5.06 -14.18
C ALA A 313 -41.09 -5.50 -13.48
N PRO A 314 -41.43 -5.12 -12.21
CA PRO A 314 -41.04 -5.79 -10.96
C PRO A 314 -42.22 -6.13 -9.97
N VAL A 315 -41.90 -6.72 -8.79
CA VAL A 315 -42.66 -6.75 -7.48
C VAL A 315 -43.83 -7.80 -7.39
N PRO A 316 -44.36 -8.29 -6.21
CA PRO A 316 -44.08 -8.11 -4.75
C PRO A 316 -43.90 -9.38 -3.87
N ALA A 317 -43.56 -9.13 -2.60
CA ALA A 317 -43.64 -10.01 -1.43
C ALA A 317 -45.09 -10.23 -0.88
N PRO A 318 -45.29 -11.22 0.01
CA PRO A 318 -46.38 -11.18 1.01
C PRO A 318 -45.90 -11.65 2.42
N PRO A 319 -46.73 -11.69 3.49
CA PRO A 319 -46.67 -10.69 4.57
C PRO A 319 -46.52 -11.28 6.00
N CYS A 320 -46.42 -10.37 6.98
CA CYS A 320 -46.47 -10.62 8.43
C CYS A 320 -47.80 -11.24 8.93
N ALA A 321 -47.71 -12.04 10.00
CA ALA A 321 -48.78 -12.21 11.00
C ALA A 321 -48.20 -12.65 12.37
N ALA A 322 -48.55 -11.93 13.45
CA ALA A 322 -48.44 -12.31 14.87
C ALA A 322 -49.76 -13.05 15.30
N PRO A 323 -50.06 -13.50 16.56
CA PRO A 323 -49.42 -13.21 17.87
C PRO A 323 -49.32 -14.35 18.93
N VAL A 324 -48.54 -14.07 19.99
CA VAL A 324 -48.60 -14.43 21.44
C VAL A 324 -49.16 -15.80 21.90
N VAL A 325 -48.33 -16.59 22.62
CA VAL A 325 -48.76 -17.41 23.77
C VAL A 325 -47.64 -17.52 24.84
N VAL A 326 -48.03 -17.33 26.10
CA VAL A 326 -47.26 -17.45 27.34
C VAL A 326 -47.27 -18.90 27.84
N GLY A 327 -46.17 -19.42 28.39
CA GLY A 327 -46.25 -20.57 29.32
C GLY A 327 -45.04 -21.50 29.39
N SER A 328 -44.27 -21.35 30.48
CA SER A 328 -43.75 -22.41 31.38
C SER A 328 -42.78 -23.49 30.87
N ALA A 329 -41.60 -23.51 31.50
CA ALA A 329 -40.56 -24.53 31.40
C ALA A 329 -40.94 -25.87 32.08
N PRO A 330 -40.45 -27.01 31.53
CA PRO A 330 -40.25 -28.27 32.26
C PRO A 330 -38.76 -28.66 32.42
N PRO A 331 -38.43 -29.58 33.36
CA PRO A 331 -37.07 -29.87 33.85
C PRO A 331 -36.24 -30.81 32.94
N PRO A 332 -34.92 -30.94 33.17
CA PRO A 332 -34.03 -31.71 32.30
C PRO A 332 -34.09 -33.22 32.56
N ALA A 333 -34.06 -34.00 31.48
CA ALA A 333 -33.93 -35.46 31.46
C ALA A 333 -32.49 -35.86 31.02
N PRO A 334 -32.03 -37.09 31.31
CA PRO A 334 -30.62 -37.44 31.51
C PRO A 334 -29.84 -37.77 30.23
N LEU A 335 -28.50 -37.58 30.31
CA LEU A 335 -27.51 -37.86 29.26
C LEU A 335 -27.39 -39.36 28.92
N PRO A 336 -27.29 -39.72 27.63
CA PRO A 336 -26.85 -41.06 27.19
C PRO A 336 -25.32 -41.19 27.07
N PRO A 337 -24.76 -42.42 27.10
CA PRO A 337 -23.33 -42.69 27.24
C PRO A 337 -22.53 -42.57 25.93
N GLN A 338 -21.24 -42.29 26.09
CA GLN A 338 -20.20 -42.24 25.06
C GLN A 338 -20.13 -43.53 24.22
N GLN A 339 -20.17 -43.38 22.89
CA GLN A 339 -19.69 -44.37 21.93
C GLN A 339 -18.43 -43.80 21.25
N GLN A 340 -17.33 -44.55 21.37
CA GLN A 340 -16.07 -44.34 20.63
C GLN A 340 -16.17 -44.99 19.26
N GLU A 341 -15.78 -44.26 18.22
CA GLU A 341 -15.42 -44.78 16.88
C GLU A 341 -14.34 -43.87 16.25
N PRO A 342 -13.56 -44.34 15.25
CA PRO A 342 -12.11 -44.41 15.32
C PRO A 342 -11.33 -43.32 14.57
N GLN A 343 -10.08 -43.12 15.01
CA GLN A 343 -9.06 -42.24 14.43
C GLN A 343 -8.64 -42.65 13.02
N GLN A 344 -8.67 -41.70 12.07
CA GLN A 344 -7.74 -41.62 10.95
C GLN A 344 -7.53 -40.17 10.47
N GLN A 345 -6.35 -39.64 10.81
CA GLN A 345 -5.49 -38.62 10.16
C GLN A 345 -6.10 -37.52 9.26
N GLN A 346 -6.03 -36.28 9.74
CA GLN A 346 -5.55 -35.14 8.94
C GLN A 346 -4.58 -34.29 9.78
N GLN A 347 -3.29 -34.44 9.49
CA GLN A 347 -2.24 -33.51 9.89
C GLN A 347 -2.31 -32.28 8.96
N GLN A 348 -2.65 -31.12 9.51
CA GLN A 348 -2.13 -29.84 9.02
C GLN A 348 -1.40 -29.16 10.17
N GLN A 349 -0.07 -29.19 10.10
CA GLN A 349 0.82 -28.41 10.95
C GLN A 349 0.65 -26.92 10.60
N GLN A 350 -0.04 -26.17 11.46
CA GLN A 350 0.21 -24.74 11.60
C GLN A 350 1.23 -24.56 12.73
N SER A 351 2.48 -24.34 12.35
CA SER A 351 3.54 -23.93 13.26
C SER A 351 3.31 -22.49 13.71
N VAL A 352 2.95 -22.33 14.98
CA VAL A 352 3.05 -21.06 15.71
C VAL A 352 4.53 -20.84 16.03
N PRO A 353 5.18 -19.74 15.60
CA PRO A 353 6.53 -19.43 16.06
C PRO A 353 6.48 -19.06 17.55
N GLN A 354 7.16 -19.87 18.36
CA GLN A 354 7.38 -19.62 19.79
C GLN A 354 8.47 -18.54 19.92
N PRO A 355 8.27 -17.45 20.67
CA PRO A 355 9.32 -16.46 20.88
C PRO A 355 10.38 -17.04 21.82
N THR A 356 11.60 -17.23 21.31
CA THR A 356 12.76 -17.61 22.12
C THR A 356 13.20 -16.37 22.92
N GLN A 357 12.76 -16.29 24.18
CA GLN A 357 13.28 -15.30 25.12
C GLN A 357 14.74 -15.67 25.47
N LYS A 358 15.70 -14.89 24.95
CA LYS A 358 17.00 -14.74 25.59
C LYS A 358 16.89 -13.61 26.61
N PHE A 359 16.99 -13.97 27.89
CA PHE A 359 17.33 -13.04 28.96
C PHE A 359 18.69 -12.40 28.63
N VAL A 360 18.74 -11.07 28.63
CA VAL A 360 20.00 -10.31 28.59
C VAL A 360 20.13 -9.67 29.96
N ASP A 361 21.14 -10.12 30.71
CA ASP A 361 21.58 -9.49 31.95
C ASP A 361 22.12 -8.08 31.67
N GLU A 362 21.70 -7.12 32.49
CA GLU A 362 22.31 -5.81 32.61
C GLU A 362 23.76 -5.96 33.04
N THR A 363 24.71 -5.53 32.21
CA THR A 363 25.94 -4.88 32.66
C THR A 363 26.66 -4.20 31.50
N GLY A 364 26.63 -2.86 31.53
CA GLY A 364 27.58 -1.89 30.96
C GLY A 364 28.42 -2.25 29.73
N SER A 365 28.04 -1.67 28.59
CA SER A 365 29.01 -1.05 27.67
C SER A 365 28.28 -0.02 26.81
N VAL A 366 28.43 1.27 27.18
CA VAL A 366 28.00 2.40 26.37
C VAL A 366 28.98 2.50 25.20
N GLY A 367 28.73 1.72 24.16
CA GLY A 367 29.30 1.93 22.83
C GLY A 367 28.42 2.95 22.11
N ALA A 368 28.91 4.19 21.98
CA ALA A 368 28.31 5.21 21.13
C ALA A 368 28.34 4.73 19.67
N SER A 369 27.29 4.04 19.23
CA SER A 369 27.00 3.83 17.82
C SER A 369 26.32 5.08 17.28
N SER A 370 26.75 5.56 16.11
CA SER A 370 26.16 6.71 15.43
C SER A 370 24.64 6.54 15.30
N GLY A 371 23.89 7.35 16.05
CA GLY A 371 22.52 7.09 16.46
C GLY A 371 21.47 7.12 15.34
N THR A 372 21.18 5.95 14.76
CA THR A 372 19.99 5.75 13.95
C THR A 372 18.79 5.52 14.88
N ARG A 373 17.80 6.42 14.86
CA ARG A 373 16.58 6.27 15.67
C ARG A 373 15.80 5.04 15.22
N ASP A 374 15.46 4.17 16.16
CA ASP A 374 14.56 3.04 15.91
C ASP A 374 13.11 3.51 15.90
N TYR A 375 12.49 3.51 14.71
CA TYR A 375 11.10 3.94 14.56
C TYR A 375 10.09 3.00 15.21
N THR A 376 10.46 1.74 15.49
CA THR A 376 9.55 0.78 16.15
C THR A 376 9.25 1.13 17.60
N GLN A 377 10.11 1.94 18.23
CA GLN A 377 9.92 2.40 19.61
C GLN A 377 8.99 3.61 19.70
N VAL A 378 8.73 4.32 18.60
CA VAL A 378 7.99 5.58 18.61
C VAL A 378 6.53 5.42 19.07
N PRO A 379 5.77 4.38 18.67
CA PRO A 379 4.42 4.18 19.19
C PRO A 379 4.40 3.98 20.71
N VAL A 380 5.37 3.24 21.26
CA VAL A 380 5.49 3.00 22.70
C VAL A 380 5.87 4.28 23.44
N GLU A 381 6.86 5.02 22.92
CA GLU A 381 7.26 6.34 23.44
C GLU A 381 6.07 7.31 23.46
N MET A 382 5.30 7.33 22.37
CA MET A 382 4.12 8.18 22.23
C MET A 382 3.03 7.79 23.24
N ASP A 383 2.75 6.49 23.41
CA ASP A 383 1.74 5.99 24.35
C ASP A 383 2.10 6.35 25.81
N GLN A 384 3.38 6.23 26.17
CA GLN A 384 3.89 6.64 27.49
C GLN A 384 3.75 8.15 27.72
N ARG A 385 4.07 8.97 26.71
CA ARG A 385 3.90 10.43 26.79
C ARG A 385 2.42 10.82 26.87
N PHE A 386 1.52 10.09 26.22
CA PHE A 386 0.08 10.28 26.37
C PHE A 386 -0.37 10.01 27.80
N GLU A 387 0.06 8.90 28.43
CA GLU A 387 -0.30 8.60 29.81
C GLU A 387 0.16 9.70 30.78
N LYS A 388 1.38 10.22 30.58
CA LYS A 388 2.00 11.23 31.45
C LYS A 388 1.44 12.64 31.25
N LEU A 389 1.38 13.10 29.99
CA LEU A 389 1.18 14.52 29.66
C LEU A 389 -0.27 14.85 29.28
N ASP A 390 -1.06 13.85 28.85
CA ASP A 390 -2.46 14.07 28.52
C ASP A 390 -3.37 13.92 29.75
N THR A 391 -3.62 15.05 30.41
CA THR A 391 -4.48 15.10 31.60
C THR A 391 -5.92 14.70 31.31
N ASP A 392 -6.39 14.99 30.10
CA ASP A 392 -7.80 14.87 29.72
C ASP A 392 -8.11 13.53 29.04
N ASN A 393 -7.09 12.68 28.85
CA ASN A 393 -7.23 11.36 28.24
C ASN A 393 -7.90 11.37 26.84
N SER A 394 -7.73 12.49 26.13
CA SER A 394 -8.34 12.79 24.84
C SER A 394 -7.56 12.18 23.67
N LEU A 395 -6.27 11.87 23.86
CA LEU A 395 -5.40 11.33 22.82
C LEU A 395 -5.53 9.81 22.65
N ARG A 396 -5.92 9.42 21.44
CA ARG A 396 -6.07 8.02 21.05
C ARG A 396 -5.12 7.69 19.89
N PRO A 397 -4.16 6.75 20.06
CA PRO A 397 -3.37 6.26 18.94
C PRO A 397 -4.29 5.76 17.82
N THR A 398 -3.94 6.03 16.57
CA THR A 398 -4.80 5.72 15.42
C THR A 398 -4.03 4.87 14.41
N ILE A 399 -4.61 3.72 14.06
CA ILE A 399 -4.10 2.84 13.01
C ILE A 399 -4.63 3.33 11.68
N ILE A 400 -3.74 3.45 10.69
CA ILE A 400 -4.07 3.75 9.30
C ILE A 400 -3.98 2.44 8.50
N ASN A 401 -5.07 2.06 7.84
CA ASN A 401 -5.12 0.89 6.96
C ASN A 401 -5.51 1.29 5.54
N PRO A 402 -4.80 0.83 4.50
CA PRO A 402 -5.25 0.99 3.12
C PRO A 402 -6.64 0.36 2.90
N GLY A 403 -7.49 1.06 2.16
CA GLY A 403 -8.82 0.62 1.78
C GLY A 403 -8.81 -0.51 0.75
N GLU A 404 -9.95 -1.18 0.60
CA GLU A 404 -10.07 -2.38 -0.22
C GLU A 404 -10.24 -2.10 -1.72
N ARG A 405 -10.59 -0.87 -2.10
CA ARG A 405 -10.75 -0.46 -3.50
C ARG A 405 -9.89 0.76 -3.76
N TRP A 406 -8.99 0.66 -4.73
CA TRP A 406 -8.16 1.79 -5.14
C TRP A 406 -8.66 2.32 -6.47
N THR A 407 -8.50 3.61 -6.71
CA THR A 407 -8.81 4.21 -8.01
C THR A 407 -7.49 4.47 -8.73
N LYS A 408 -7.34 3.96 -9.95
CA LYS A 408 -6.18 4.24 -10.81
C LYS A 408 -6.67 4.95 -12.06
N GLN A 409 -6.21 6.16 -12.27
CA GLN A 409 -6.36 6.87 -13.53
C GLN A 409 -5.08 6.64 -14.33
N SER A 410 -5.22 6.10 -15.54
CA SER A 410 -4.08 5.82 -16.41
C SER A 410 -4.24 6.38 -17.79
N GLN A 411 -3.14 6.84 -18.36
CA GLN A 411 -3.09 7.38 -19.72
C GLN A 411 -2.26 6.46 -20.62
N LYS A 412 -2.93 5.52 -21.31
CA LYS A 412 -2.26 4.49 -22.13
C LYS A 412 -1.39 5.04 -23.27
N ALA A 413 -1.72 6.22 -23.79
CA ALA A 413 -0.94 6.90 -24.82
C ALA A 413 -0.96 8.42 -24.57
N LEU A 414 0.10 9.12 -24.98
CA LEU A 414 0.35 10.54 -24.63
C LEU A 414 -0.79 11.50 -24.98
N LEU A 415 -1.60 11.17 -25.99
CA LEU A 415 -2.72 11.97 -26.47
C LEU A 415 -4.09 11.32 -26.19
N ALA A 416 -4.12 10.12 -25.61
CA ALA A 416 -5.36 9.44 -25.29
C ALA A 416 -6.01 10.06 -24.05
N SER A 417 -7.34 10.04 -23.99
CA SER A 417 -8.06 10.42 -22.77
C SER A 417 -7.69 9.47 -21.62
N PRO A 418 -7.53 9.98 -20.39
CA PRO A 418 -7.26 9.14 -19.23
C PRO A 418 -8.43 8.19 -18.99
N SER A 419 -8.13 6.93 -18.72
CA SER A 419 -9.10 5.92 -18.33
C SER A 419 -9.01 5.72 -16.82
N THR A 420 -10.16 5.73 -16.13
CA THR A 420 -10.25 5.42 -14.70
C THR A 420 -10.63 3.95 -14.52
N SER A 421 -9.87 3.23 -13.71
CA SER A 421 -10.20 1.88 -13.25
C SER A 421 -10.27 1.83 -11.73
N GLN A 422 -11.02 0.84 -11.23
CA GLN A 422 -11.09 0.50 -9.81
C GLN A 422 -10.33 -0.80 -9.60
N LEU A 423 -9.35 -0.81 -8.71
CA LEU A 423 -8.55 -1.98 -8.38
C LEU A 423 -9.12 -2.66 -7.13
N SER A 424 -9.73 -3.82 -7.34
CA SER A 424 -10.15 -4.76 -6.29
C SER A 424 -8.95 -5.45 -5.64
N LYS A 425 -9.18 -6.24 -4.57
CA LYS A 425 -8.12 -7.01 -3.89
C LYS A 425 -7.34 -7.94 -4.83
N ALA A 426 -8.00 -8.52 -5.84
CA ALA A 426 -7.33 -9.38 -6.82
C ALA A 426 -6.40 -8.56 -7.72
N GLU A 427 -6.88 -7.43 -8.24
CA GLU A 427 -6.08 -6.54 -9.10
C GLU A 427 -4.94 -5.87 -8.31
N GLN A 428 -5.14 -5.56 -7.03
CA GLN A 428 -4.07 -5.08 -6.14
C GLN A 428 -2.96 -6.13 -5.96
N LYS A 429 -3.31 -7.42 -5.89
CA LYS A 429 -2.33 -8.50 -5.81
C LYS A 429 -1.55 -8.61 -7.12
N THR A 430 -2.22 -8.54 -8.27
CA THR A 430 -1.57 -8.53 -9.58
C THR A 430 -0.65 -7.32 -9.75
N GLU A 431 -1.08 -6.12 -9.33
CA GLU A 431 -0.26 -4.92 -9.37
C GLU A 431 0.97 -5.05 -8.46
N ARG A 432 0.80 -5.65 -7.26
CA ARG A 432 1.90 -5.96 -6.36
C ARG A 432 2.90 -6.93 -7.00
N GLU A 433 2.42 -8.02 -7.59
CA GLU A 433 3.28 -9.02 -8.26
C GLU A 433 4.09 -8.36 -9.38
N ALA A 434 3.45 -7.57 -10.24
CA ALA A 434 4.13 -6.81 -11.30
C ALA A 434 5.18 -5.82 -10.76
N ALA A 435 4.88 -5.15 -9.64
CA ALA A 435 5.82 -4.25 -8.97
C ALA A 435 7.04 -5.00 -8.38
N PHE A 436 6.82 -6.20 -7.85
CA PHE A 436 7.89 -7.04 -7.29
C PHE A 436 8.74 -7.70 -8.38
N ASP A 437 8.15 -8.12 -9.50
CA ASP A 437 8.89 -8.59 -10.68
C ASP A 437 9.81 -7.48 -11.21
N LEU A 438 9.29 -6.25 -11.29
CA LEU A 438 10.10 -5.09 -11.67
C LEU A 438 11.23 -4.83 -10.65
N LEU A 439 10.95 -4.92 -9.35
CA LEU A 439 11.98 -4.78 -8.31
C LEU A 439 13.06 -5.85 -8.41
N ASP A 440 12.70 -7.10 -8.73
CA ASP A 440 13.66 -8.19 -8.94
C ASP A 440 14.61 -7.85 -10.09
N ALA A 441 14.05 -7.43 -11.24
CA ALA A 441 14.85 -6.99 -12.38
C ALA A 441 15.73 -5.77 -12.04
N LEU A 442 15.18 -4.79 -11.32
CA LEU A 442 15.86 -3.55 -10.92
C LEU A 442 16.91 -3.73 -9.82
N THR A 443 16.92 -4.87 -9.14
CA THR A 443 17.87 -5.15 -8.05
C THR A 443 18.79 -6.31 -8.37
N LYS A 444 18.70 -6.91 -9.56
CA LYS A 444 19.38 -8.17 -9.90
C LYS A 444 19.11 -9.22 -8.81
N SER A 445 17.83 -9.42 -8.52
CA SER A 445 17.32 -10.31 -7.47
C SER A 445 17.88 -10.00 -6.07
N GLY A 446 17.99 -8.72 -5.73
CA GLY A 446 18.43 -8.22 -4.43
C GLY A 446 19.94 -7.96 -4.29
N ALA A 447 20.75 -8.29 -5.30
CA ALA A 447 22.20 -8.04 -5.26
C ALA A 447 22.59 -6.55 -5.31
N LEU A 448 21.79 -5.73 -6.00
CA LEU A 448 22.01 -4.30 -6.15
C LEU A 448 21.08 -3.50 -5.21
N PRO A 449 21.63 -2.67 -4.30
CA PRO A 449 20.80 -1.88 -3.40
C PRO A 449 20.11 -0.72 -4.13
N LEU A 450 18.91 -0.36 -3.67
CA LEU A 450 18.17 0.83 -4.10
C LEU A 450 18.76 2.07 -3.41
N THR A 451 19.31 3.02 -4.16
CA THR A 451 19.93 4.24 -3.59
C THR A 451 19.04 5.47 -3.68
N HIS A 452 18.04 5.47 -4.56
CA HIS A 452 17.12 6.59 -4.77
C HIS A 452 15.73 6.23 -4.27
N ALA A 453 15.65 6.00 -2.95
CA ALA A 453 14.41 5.71 -2.26
C ALA A 453 14.15 6.73 -1.14
N SER A 454 12.88 6.97 -0.81
CA SER A 454 12.47 7.74 0.35
C SER A 454 11.41 7.00 1.15
N LEU A 455 11.63 6.85 2.45
CA LEU A 455 10.70 6.20 3.36
C LEU A 455 9.98 7.23 4.22
N HIS A 456 8.66 7.29 4.10
CA HIS A 456 7.78 8.09 4.93
C HIS A 456 7.07 7.20 5.93
N VAL A 457 7.35 7.39 7.22
CA VAL A 457 6.67 6.71 8.32
C VAL A 457 5.66 7.70 8.92
N VAL A 458 4.38 7.34 8.92
CA VAL A 458 3.29 8.16 9.45
C VAL A 458 2.76 7.51 10.71
N ILE A 459 2.72 8.28 11.79
CA ILE A 459 2.08 7.92 13.05
C ILE A 459 0.92 8.89 13.26
N ALA A 460 -0.23 8.33 13.62
CA ALA A 460 -1.46 9.09 13.80
C ALA A 460 -1.99 8.98 15.22
N ALA A 461 -2.56 10.07 15.71
CA ALA A 461 -3.44 10.06 16.86
C ALA A 461 -4.69 10.87 16.57
N THR A 462 -5.78 10.55 17.27
CA THR A 462 -7.03 11.28 17.22
C THR A 462 -7.26 11.92 18.57
N HIS A 463 -7.45 13.24 18.59
CA HIS A 463 -7.94 13.98 19.74
C HIS A 463 -9.46 13.86 19.77
N CYS A 464 -10.00 13.11 20.72
CA CYS A 464 -11.42 12.94 20.90
C CYS A 464 -11.95 13.89 21.97
N PHE A 465 -12.97 14.68 21.63
CA PHE A 465 -13.75 15.43 22.60
C PHE A 465 -14.99 14.64 22.98
N ASP A 466 -15.20 14.43 24.29
CA ASP A 466 -16.37 13.71 24.81
C ASP A 466 -17.70 14.43 24.53
N LYS A 467 -17.63 15.73 24.22
CA LYS A 467 -18.76 16.63 24.03
C LYS A 467 -18.82 17.16 22.60
N THR A 468 -19.98 17.65 22.21
CA THR A 468 -20.13 18.34 20.92
C THR A 468 -19.39 19.69 20.93
N VAL A 469 -19.19 20.31 19.76
CA VAL A 469 -18.59 21.65 19.64
C VAL A 469 -19.40 22.67 20.45
N THR A 470 -20.73 22.66 20.31
CA THR A 470 -21.64 23.56 21.01
C THR A 470 -21.54 23.41 22.52
N GLU A 471 -21.50 22.17 23.01
CA GLU A 471 -21.33 21.91 24.44
C GLU A 471 -19.96 22.39 24.94
N THR A 472 -18.89 22.10 24.21
CA THR A 472 -17.52 22.45 24.63
C THR A 472 -17.32 23.97 24.68
N VAL A 473 -17.64 24.66 23.59
CA VAL A 473 -17.34 26.09 23.42
C VAL A 473 -18.38 26.97 24.08
N ILE A 474 -19.68 26.67 23.88
CA ILE A 474 -20.76 27.57 24.32
C ILE A 474 -21.22 27.20 25.73
N GLN A 475 -21.56 25.93 25.97
CA GLN A 475 -22.16 25.55 27.27
C GLN A 475 -21.13 25.52 28.40
N ASN A 476 -19.94 24.96 28.14
CA ASN A 476 -18.90 24.82 29.17
C ASN A 476 -17.88 25.96 29.14
N ASN A 477 -17.95 26.87 28.15
CA ASN A 477 -16.98 27.96 27.98
C ASN A 477 -15.52 27.48 28.00
N VAL A 478 -15.25 26.31 27.41
CA VAL A 478 -13.92 25.71 27.33
C VAL A 478 -13.32 26.05 25.98
N ASN A 479 -12.07 26.52 25.96
CA ASN A 479 -11.32 26.73 24.74
C ASN A 479 -10.71 25.39 24.24
N PRO A 480 -11.23 24.77 23.17
CA PRO A 480 -10.70 23.50 22.66
C PRO A 480 -9.30 23.68 22.06
N ILE A 481 -8.92 24.89 21.64
CA ILE A 481 -7.64 25.17 20.99
C ILE A 481 -6.48 24.89 21.94
N ALA A 482 -6.60 25.27 23.22
CA ALA A 482 -5.55 25.02 24.20
C ALA A 482 -5.31 23.51 24.43
N LYS A 483 -6.39 22.71 24.40
CA LYS A 483 -6.29 21.25 24.53
C LYS A 483 -5.63 20.62 23.31
N VAL A 484 -6.00 21.08 22.11
CA VAL A 484 -5.41 20.62 20.85
C VAL A 484 -3.95 21.03 20.72
N GLU A 485 -3.61 22.25 21.15
CA GLU A 485 -2.22 22.73 21.18
C GLU A 485 -1.36 21.83 22.07
N ARG A 486 -1.85 21.50 23.27
CA ARG A 486 -1.17 20.54 24.15
C ARG A 486 -0.95 19.20 23.46
N SER A 487 -2.00 18.61 22.88
CA SER A 487 -1.88 17.33 22.16
C SER A 487 -0.88 17.40 21.01
N SER A 488 -0.89 18.50 20.28
CA SER A 488 0.04 18.74 19.16
C SER A 488 1.48 18.81 19.67
N LEU A 489 1.75 19.53 20.77
CA LEU A 489 3.08 19.63 21.36
C LEU A 489 3.60 18.30 21.94
N ILE A 490 2.71 17.48 22.49
CA ILE A 490 3.07 16.12 22.90
C ILE A 490 3.55 15.31 21.68
N MET A 491 2.80 15.29 20.59
CA MET A 491 3.23 14.60 19.37
C MET A 491 4.48 15.21 18.73
N ALA A 492 4.59 16.54 18.71
CA ALA A 492 5.72 17.28 18.16
C ALA A 492 7.02 16.92 18.91
N SER A 493 6.98 16.95 20.24
CA SER A 493 8.13 16.63 21.09
C SER A 493 8.59 15.18 20.92
N THR A 494 7.66 14.25 20.74
CA THR A 494 7.97 12.84 20.40
C THR A 494 8.65 12.74 19.04
N VAL A 495 8.11 13.36 17.99
CA VAL A 495 8.69 13.23 16.64
C VAL A 495 10.02 13.96 16.52
N HIS A 496 10.15 15.16 17.07
CA HIS A 496 11.36 15.96 16.95
C HIS A 496 12.46 15.60 17.96
N GLN A 497 12.16 14.82 19.01
CA GLN A 497 13.09 14.51 20.10
C GLN A 497 13.67 15.79 20.75
N LYS A 498 12.79 16.76 20.99
CA LYS A 498 13.13 18.06 21.58
C LYS A 498 12.14 18.41 22.69
N PRO A 499 12.60 19.14 23.72
CA PRO A 499 11.71 19.68 24.73
C PRO A 499 10.73 20.66 24.11
N VAL A 500 9.57 20.86 24.75
CA VAL A 500 8.48 21.68 24.21
C VAL A 500 8.91 23.14 24.01
N GLN A 501 9.78 23.66 24.88
CA GLN A 501 10.34 25.01 24.78
C GLN A 501 11.05 25.28 23.44
N ASP A 502 11.71 24.27 22.85
CA ASP A 502 12.44 24.41 21.58
C ASP A 502 11.52 24.34 20.34
N LEU A 503 10.26 23.96 20.54
CA LEU A 503 9.27 23.75 19.47
C LEU A 503 8.33 24.95 19.30
N ILE A 504 8.26 25.82 20.31
CA ILE A 504 7.44 27.02 20.32
C ILE A 504 8.32 28.27 20.21
N LYS A 505 7.71 29.41 19.88
CA LYS A 505 8.41 30.69 19.91
C LYS A 505 8.56 31.16 21.36
N ASP A 506 9.68 31.78 21.70
CA ASP A 506 9.96 32.30 23.06
C ASP A 506 8.82 33.16 23.61
N GLU A 507 8.22 34.01 22.76
CA GLU A 507 7.08 34.88 23.07
C GLU A 507 5.83 34.12 23.54
N GLN A 508 5.70 32.84 23.19
CA GLN A 508 4.54 32.00 23.48
C GLN A 508 4.76 31.09 24.68
N VAL A 509 5.98 30.97 25.20
CA VAL A 509 6.32 30.04 26.29
C VAL A 509 5.44 30.27 27.50
N GLN A 510 5.37 31.50 28.01
CA GLN A 510 4.57 31.81 29.20
C GLN A 510 3.09 31.43 29.02
N ARG A 511 2.49 31.75 27.86
CA ARG A 511 1.08 31.41 27.57
C ARG A 511 0.85 29.90 27.58
N VAL A 512 1.76 29.13 26.98
CA VAL A 512 1.64 27.66 26.92
C VAL A 512 1.90 27.07 28.31
N THR A 513 2.83 27.60 29.09
CA THR A 513 3.07 27.19 30.48
C THR A 513 1.86 27.44 31.36
N ASP A 514 1.21 28.60 31.23
CA ASP A 514 0.00 28.93 32.00
C ASP A 514 -1.18 28.01 31.62
N ALA A 515 -1.33 27.69 30.34
CA ALA A 515 -2.43 26.87 29.83
C ALA A 515 -2.21 25.36 29.97
N SER A 516 -0.96 24.90 29.98
CA SER A 516 -0.57 23.48 29.99
C SER A 516 0.77 23.28 30.72
N PRO A 517 0.82 23.54 32.04
CA PRO A 517 2.06 23.49 32.83
C PRO A 517 2.72 22.12 32.81
N GLN A 518 1.94 21.04 32.68
CA GLN A 518 2.42 19.66 32.63
C GLN A 518 3.44 19.40 31.51
N LEU A 519 3.43 20.19 30.43
CA LEU A 519 4.38 20.05 29.32
C LEU A 519 5.82 20.46 29.68
N PHE A 520 6.00 21.19 30.78
CA PHE A 520 7.28 21.77 31.20
C PHE A 520 7.79 21.17 32.52
N LEU A 521 7.07 20.22 33.11
CA LEU A 521 7.47 19.60 34.37
C LEU A 521 8.67 18.65 34.21
N GLU A 522 8.98 18.21 32.99
CA GLU A 522 10.07 17.26 32.71
C GLU A 522 11.47 17.91 32.55
N ASP A 523 11.59 19.23 32.43
CA ASP A 523 12.91 19.90 32.30
C ASP A 523 13.59 20.19 33.66
N ALA A 524 13.03 19.69 34.78
CA ALA A 524 13.49 19.97 36.15
C ALA A 524 14.12 18.77 36.90
N SER A 525 14.41 17.65 36.22
CA SER A 525 15.01 16.46 36.85
C SER A 525 16.11 15.82 36.03
#